data_AF-A0A1C6AVK5-F1
#
_entry.id   AF-A0A1C6AVK5-F1
#
_cell.length_a   1.000
_cell.length_b   1.000
_cell.length_c   1.000
_cell.angle_alpha   90.00
_cell.angle_beta   90.00
_cell.angle_gamma   90.00
#
_symmetry.space_group_name_H-M   'P 1'
#
loop_
_entity.id
_entity.type
_entity.pdbx_description
1 polymer ?
#
loop_
_entity_poly.entity_id
_entity_poly.type
_entity_poly.pdbx_seq_one_letter_code
_entity_poly.pdbx_strand_id
1 'polypeptide(L)'
;MAKVYARCNDAGLVEHIFSEVFEIPEETDRLLKEGEGDEYVHVQSQYQLYDQWGRHNYIWAEETGGMRELTEEEKPPKPQPQPSEVEVLRQQVEALLAQVNILTGGAD
;
A
#
# COMPACT_ATOMS: atom_id res chain seq x y z
N MET A 1 2.09 8.22 -31.35
CA MET A 1 2.71 8.35 -30.02
C MET A 1 1.65 8.19 -28.95
N ALA A 2 1.82 7.27 -28.01
CA ALA A 2 0.94 7.08 -26.86
C ALA A 2 1.53 7.81 -25.65
N LYS A 3 0.66 8.35 -24.80
CA LYS A 3 1.03 8.98 -23.54
C LYS A 3 0.69 8.09 -22.35
N VAL A 4 1.55 8.13 -21.35
CA VAL A 4 1.42 7.39 -20.10
C VAL A 4 1.24 8.38 -18.98
N TYR A 5 0.22 8.15 -18.17
CA TYR A 5 -0.16 9.01 -17.06
C TYR A 5 -0.03 8.27 -15.73
N ALA A 6 0.28 9.03 -14.69
CA ALA A 6 0.23 8.60 -13.30
C ALA A 6 -0.90 9.33 -12.57
N ARG A 7 -1.78 8.57 -11.92
CA ARG A 7 -2.78 9.09 -11.00
C ARG A 7 -2.25 8.98 -9.57
N CYS A 8 -2.34 10.07 -8.83
CA CYS A 8 -1.89 10.14 -7.46
C CYS A 8 -3.08 10.35 -6.51
N ASN A 9 -2.97 9.88 -5.27
CA ASN A 9 -3.89 10.29 -4.22
C ASN A 9 -3.56 11.69 -3.66
N ASP A 10 -4.35 12.14 -2.69
CA ASP A 10 -4.19 13.45 -2.03
C ASP A 10 -2.81 13.66 -1.38
N ALA A 11 -2.10 12.58 -1.04
CA ALA A 11 -0.74 12.64 -0.50
C ALA A 11 0.35 12.62 -1.59
N GLY A 12 -0.03 12.60 -2.87
CA GLY A 12 0.89 12.54 -4.01
C GLY A 12 1.45 11.14 -4.29
N LEU A 13 0.97 10.10 -3.59
CA LEU A 13 1.40 8.72 -3.81
C LEU A 13 0.74 8.19 -5.08
N VAL A 14 1.52 7.51 -5.92
CA VAL A 14 1.05 6.99 -7.20
C VAL A 14 0.24 5.72 -6.98
N GLU A 15 -1.03 5.74 -7.36
CA GLU A 15 -1.97 4.61 -7.19
C GLU A 15 -2.31 3.91 -8.50
N HIS A 16 -2.10 4.59 -9.63
CA HIS A 16 -2.40 4.03 -10.94
C HIS A 16 -1.47 4.59 -12.01
N ILE A 17 -1.04 3.73 -12.93
CA ILE A 17 -0.27 4.11 -14.12
C ILE A 17 -0.95 3.48 -15.33
N PHE A 18 -1.30 4.31 -16.31
CA PHE A 18 -2.07 3.87 -17.46
C PHE A 18 -1.64 4.59 -18.73
N SER A 19 -1.92 3.96 -19.86
CA SER A 19 -1.79 4.56 -21.19
C SER A 19 -3.10 5.22 -21.59
N GLU A 20 -3.02 6.38 -22.22
CA GLU A 20 -4.20 7.08 -22.77
C GLU A 20 -4.96 6.24 -23.81
N VAL A 21 -4.30 5.20 -24.35
CA VAL A 21 -4.90 4.24 -25.28
C VAL A 21 -6.01 3.41 -24.63
N PHE A 22 -5.92 3.16 -23.32
CA PHE A 22 -6.88 2.32 -22.59
C PHE A 22 -7.82 3.12 -21.68
N GLU A 23 -7.39 4.30 -21.23
CA GLU A 23 -8.13 5.13 -20.28
C GLU A 23 -7.91 6.61 -20.59
N ILE A 24 -8.97 7.41 -20.55
CA ILE A 24 -8.87 8.85 -20.79
C ILE A 24 -8.35 9.52 -19.52
N PRO A 25 -7.26 10.31 -19.58
CA PRO A 25 -6.74 11.01 -18.41
C PRO A 25 -7.70 12.08 -17.90
N GLU A 26 -7.78 12.19 -16.58
CA GLU A 26 -8.45 13.27 -15.87
C GLU A 26 -7.51 14.47 -15.69
N GLU A 27 -8.07 15.62 -15.28
CA GLU A 27 -7.31 16.87 -15.11
C GLU A 27 -6.18 16.75 -14.05
N THR A 28 -6.39 15.90 -13.04
CA THR A 28 -5.42 15.66 -11.96
C THR A 28 -4.34 14.64 -12.33
N ASP A 29 -4.48 13.96 -13.47
CA ASP A 29 -3.52 12.94 -13.90
C ASP A 29 -2.27 13.59 -14.48
N ARG A 30 -1.11 13.01 -14.15
CA ARG A 30 0.19 13.62 -14.42
C ARG A 30 0.90 12.87 -15.55
N LEU A 31 1.32 13.58 -16.59
CA LEU A 31 2.03 12.98 -17.72
C LEU A 31 3.38 12.44 -17.25
N LEU A 32 3.56 11.12 -17.32
CA LEU A 32 4.76 10.43 -16.89
C LEU A 32 5.79 10.28 -18.02
N LYS A 33 5.33 9.81 -19.19
CA LYS A 33 6.16 9.64 -20.39
C LYS A 33 5.30 9.54 -21.64
N GLU A 34 5.90 9.78 -22.81
CA GLU A 34 5.24 9.60 -24.10
C GLU A 34 6.21 9.01 -25.13
N GLY A 35 5.69 8.25 -26.08
CA GLY A 35 6.51 7.60 -27.10
C GLY A 35 5.75 6.59 -27.95
N GLU A 36 6.49 5.76 -28.68
CA GLU A 36 5.93 4.77 -29.61
C GLU A 36 6.31 3.36 -29.19
N GLY A 37 5.45 2.40 -29.54
CA GLY A 37 5.67 0.99 -29.23
C GLY A 37 4.95 0.51 -27.98
N ASP A 38 5.05 -0.80 -27.77
CA ASP A 38 4.29 -1.52 -26.75
C ASP A 38 4.58 -1.03 -25.32
N GLU A 39 5.77 -0.49 -25.06
CA GLU A 39 6.15 -0.01 -23.74
C GLU A 39 5.34 1.22 -23.26
N TYR A 40 4.72 1.96 -24.18
CA TYR A 40 3.86 3.11 -23.87
C TYR A 40 2.37 2.75 -23.86
N VAL A 41 2.03 1.56 -24.36
CA VAL A 41 0.65 1.05 -24.41
C VAL A 41 0.42 0.10 -23.23
N HIS A 42 1.23 -0.95 -23.10
CA HIS A 42 1.13 -1.99 -22.06
C HIS A 42 1.96 -1.65 -20.81
N VAL A 43 1.58 -0.58 -20.11
CA VAL A 43 2.37 -0.02 -18.99
C VAL A 43 2.20 -0.75 -17.65
N GLN A 44 1.13 -1.53 -17.49
CA GLN A 44 0.74 -2.14 -16.21
C GLN A 44 1.80 -3.09 -15.62
N SER A 45 2.59 -3.76 -16.45
CA SER A 45 3.62 -4.71 -16.01
C SER A 45 4.98 -4.05 -15.73
N GLN A 46 5.13 -2.76 -15.99
CA GLN A 46 6.41 -2.05 -15.85
C GLN A 46 6.64 -1.49 -14.46
N TYR A 47 5.57 -1.31 -13.67
CA TYR A 47 5.62 -0.64 -12.39
C TYR A 47 4.95 -1.48 -11.31
N GLN A 48 5.74 -1.88 -10.32
CA GLN A 48 5.24 -2.53 -9.12
C GLN A 48 4.76 -1.43 -8.15
N LEU A 49 3.52 -0.97 -8.29
CA LEU A 49 3.01 0.19 -7.52
C LEU A 49 2.98 -0.03 -6.01
N TYR A 50 2.79 -1.28 -5.59
CA TYR A 50 2.70 -1.68 -4.19
C TYR A 50 3.71 -2.78 -3.86
N ASP A 51 4.30 -2.70 -2.68
CA ASP A 51 5.08 -3.80 -2.13
C ASP A 51 4.21 -4.92 -1.54
N GLN A 52 4.85 -5.98 -1.04
CA GLN A 52 4.16 -7.14 -0.47
C GLN A 52 3.33 -6.84 0.80
N TRP A 53 3.53 -5.67 1.41
CA TRP A 53 2.76 -5.20 2.57
C TRP A 53 1.65 -4.23 2.17
N GLY A 54 1.43 -4.02 0.86
CA GLY A 54 0.43 -3.08 0.35
C GLY A 54 0.85 -1.62 0.46
N ARG A 55 2.15 -1.33 0.69
CA ARG A 55 2.65 0.05 0.78
C ARG A 55 3.02 0.56 -0.61
N HIS A 56 2.73 1.82 -0.87
CA HIS A 56 3.10 2.49 -2.12
C HIS A 56 4.61 2.50 -2.32
N ASN A 57 5.05 2.26 -3.57
CA ASN A 57 6.45 2.33 -3.95
C ASN A 57 6.84 3.66 -4.61
N TYR A 58 5.88 4.45 -5.08
CA TYR A 58 6.17 5.68 -5.83
C TYR A 58 5.39 6.88 -5.30
N ILE A 59 6.04 8.03 -5.39
CA ILE A 59 5.47 9.35 -5.10
C ILE A 59 5.81 10.28 -6.27
N TRP A 60 4.93 11.23 -6.54
CA TRP A 60 5.24 12.31 -7.46
C TRP A 60 6.03 13.41 -6.74
N ALA A 61 7.26 13.63 -7.21
CA ALA A 61 8.15 14.67 -6.71
C ALA A 61 7.88 15.97 -7.49
N GLU A 62 7.17 16.90 -6.86
CA GLU A 62 6.87 18.22 -7.45
C GLU A 62 8.16 19.00 -7.77
N GLU A 63 9.22 18.80 -6.99
CA GLU A 63 10.51 19.45 -7.17
C GLU A 63 11.23 19.02 -8.46
N THR A 64 11.02 17.77 -8.90
CA THR A 64 11.59 17.26 -10.16
C THR A 64 10.56 17.27 -11.30
N GLY A 65 9.27 17.47 -10.98
CA GLY A 65 8.17 17.36 -11.94
C GLY A 65 7.95 15.94 -12.45
N GLY A 66 8.26 14.93 -11.64
CA GLY A 66 8.22 13.54 -12.07
C GLY A 66 8.06 12.52 -10.96
N MET A 67 7.84 11.27 -11.35
CA MET A 67 7.70 10.16 -10.42
C MET A 67 9.08 9.72 -9.88
N ARG A 68 9.15 9.46 -8.57
CA ARG A 68 10.31 8.84 -7.91
C ARG A 68 9.88 7.68 -7.03
N GLU A 69 10.81 6.75 -6.80
CA GLU A 69 10.60 5.68 -5.82
C GLU A 69 10.73 6.22 -4.39
N LEU A 70 9.89 5.70 -3.50
CA LEU A 70 9.96 5.93 -2.06
C LEU A 70 11.05 5.06 -1.45
N THR A 71 11.89 5.65 -0.59
CA THR A 71 12.82 4.85 0.22
C THR A 71 12.05 4.08 1.30
N GLU A 72 12.66 3.03 1.87
CA GLU A 72 12.00 2.26 2.93
C GLU A 72 11.70 3.10 4.18
N GLU A 73 12.48 4.15 4.44
CA GLU A 73 12.28 5.10 5.54
C GLU A 73 11.10 6.05 5.31
N GLU A 74 10.75 6.34 4.06
CA GLU A 74 9.61 7.18 3.71
C GLU A 74 8.28 6.39 3.73
N LYS A 75 8.35 5.06 3.61
CA LYS A 75 7.16 4.20 3.61
C LYS A 75 6.60 4.05 5.03
N PRO A 76 5.27 3.83 5.17
CA PRO A 76 4.67 3.49 6.45
C PRO A 76 5.34 2.26 7.09
N PRO A 77 5.30 2.13 8.43
CA PRO A 77 5.76 0.93 9.11
C PRO A 77 5.09 -0.33 8.55
N LYS A 78 5.86 -1.41 8.47
CA LYS A 78 5.32 -2.71 8.07
C LYS A 78 4.24 -3.14 9.07
N PRO A 79 3.11 -3.71 8.61
CA PRO A 79 2.10 -4.25 9.51
C PRO A 79 2.74 -5.21 10.50
N GLN A 80 2.49 -5.01 11.79
CA GLN A 80 2.94 -5.94 12.80
C GLN A 80 2.00 -7.16 12.82
N PRO A 81 2.51 -8.37 13.08
CA PRO A 81 1.66 -9.52 13.31
C PRO A 81 0.67 -9.20 14.42
N GLN A 82 -0.62 -9.30 14.13
CA GLN A 82 -1.66 -9.22 15.15
C GLN A 82 -1.93 -10.64 15.65
N PRO A 83 -2.19 -10.82 16.96
CA PRO A 83 -2.64 -12.10 17.47
C PRO A 83 -3.87 -12.55 16.69
N SER A 84 -3.88 -13.81 16.28
CA SER A 84 -5.06 -14.44 15.68
C SER A 84 -6.23 -14.40 16.67
N GLU A 85 -7.46 -14.45 16.15
CA GLU A 85 -8.67 -14.53 16.99
C GLU A 85 -8.58 -15.67 18.03
N VAL A 86 -7.97 -16.79 17.64
CA VAL A 86 -7.77 -17.95 18.52
C VAL A 86 -6.78 -17.63 19.65
N GLU A 87 -5.69 -16.93 19.38
CA GLU A 87 -4.74 -16.50 20.41
C GLU A 87 -5.38 -15.49 21.36
N VAL A 88 -6.15 -14.53 20.83
CA VAL A 88 -6.92 -13.58 21.64
C VAL A 88 -7.90 -14.33 22.55
N LEU A 89 -8.65 -15.30 22.02
CA LEU A 89 -9.59 -16.10 22.79
C LEU A 89 -8.89 -16.92 23.88
N ARG A 90 -7.75 -17.56 23.58
CA ARG A 90 -6.97 -18.30 24.59
C ARG A 90 -6.53 -17.39 25.74
N GLN A 91 -5.98 -16.22 25.43
CA GLN A 91 -5.56 -15.24 26.44
C GLN A 91 -6.73 -14.79 27.32
N GLN A 92 -7.92 -14.57 26.72
CA GLN A 92 -9.12 -14.21 27.48
C GLN A 92 -9.59 -15.34 28.40
N VAL A 93 -9.59 -16.60 27.92
CA VAL A 93 -9.94 -17.77 28.73
C VAL A 93 -8.97 -17.93 29.90
N GLU A 94 -7.66 -17.82 29.67
CA GLU A 94 -6.64 -17.90 30.72
C GLU A 94 -6.82 -16.80 31.77
N ALA A 95 -7.09 -15.56 31.33
CA ALA A 95 -7.35 -14.44 32.24
C ALA A 95 -8.63 -14.63 33.08
N LEU A 96 -9.68 -15.21 32.49
CA LEU A 96 -10.91 -15.54 33.22
C LEU A 96 -10.68 -16.65 34.24
N LEU A 97 -9.94 -17.70 33.86
CA LEU A 97 -9.58 -18.79 34.79
C LEU A 97 -8.76 -18.27 35.97
N ALA A 98 -7.79 -17.38 35.74
CA ALA A 98 -7.01 -16.76 36.80
C ALA A 98 -7.90 -15.96 37.78
N GLN A 99 -8.85 -15.17 37.26
CA GLN A 99 -9.80 -14.42 38.08
C GLN A 99 -10.72 -15.35 38.89
N VAL A 100 -11.25 -16.40 38.26
CA VAL A 100 -12.08 -17.40 38.96
C VAL A 100 -11.29 -18.04 40.10
N ASN A 101 -10.04 -18.47 39.86
CA ASN A 101 -9.21 -19.09 40.89
C ASN A 101 -8.93 -18.17 42.09
N ILE A 102 -8.78 -16.86 41.86
CA ILE A 102 -8.64 -15.86 42.93
C ILE A 102 -9.94 -15.77 43.75
N LEU A 103 -11.10 -15.73 43.08
CA LEU A 103 -12.41 -15.58 43.72
C LEU A 103 -12.88 -16.84 44.45
N THR A 104 -12.54 -18.02 43.93
CA THR A 104 -12.90 -19.31 44.54
C THR A 104 -11.84 -19.78 45.54
N GLY A 105 -10.78 -19.00 45.78
CA GLY A 105 -9.72 -19.30 46.73
C GLY A 105 -9.10 -20.66 46.47
N GLY A 106 -8.51 -20.85 45.27
CA GLY A 106 -7.96 -22.12 44.78
C GLY A 106 -7.50 -23.06 45.91
N ALA A 107 -8.23 -24.15 46.09
CA ALA A 107 -7.94 -25.15 47.10
C ALA A 107 -6.56 -25.78 46.81
N ASP A 108 -5.63 -25.61 47.74
CA ASP A 108 -4.51 -26.54 47.94
C ASP A 108 -5.04 -27.94 48.30
#